data_AF-A0A6N8YSS0-F1
#
_entry.id   AF-A0A6N8YSS0-F1
#
_cell.length_a   1.000
_cell.length_b   1.000
_cell.length_c   1.000
_cell.angle_alpha   90.00
_cell.angle_beta   90.00
_cell.angle_gamma   90.00
#
_symmetry.space_group_name_H-M   'P 1'
#
loop_
_entity.id
_entity.type
_entity.pdbx_description
1 polymer ?
#
loop_
_entity_poly.entity_id
_entity_poly.type
_entity_poly.pdbx_seq_one_letter_code
_entity_poly.pdbx_strand_id
1 'polypeptide(L)'
;GAAGIYTHGIPWDMPLSNPAFMPIYEEAARLGLPILIHTGSTSPALRHMAEPYPRPDRQQFPQTNPYSGGLNQVIYGFWQLMDSGAMERFPDLRLVILEIGCDWAPWIVKGLRSRTKNRIDEWLGDRIFVSCAVGDDLSYVIDRLGDDFLVTASDYPHGDAFREDHLAEELDRRGDLGAATIDKILTVNPQRAFSVLG
;
A
#
# COMPACT_ATOMS: atom_id res chain seq x y z
N GLY A 1 -22.02 -3.33 -6.96
CA GLY A 1 -21.84 -3.55 -5.52
C GLY A 1 -20.71 -2.66 -5.03
N ALA A 2 -20.16 -2.92 -3.84
CA ALA A 2 -18.90 -2.31 -3.42
C ALA A 2 -17.73 -2.74 -4.34
N ALA A 3 -16.64 -1.97 -4.36
CA ALA A 3 -15.44 -2.27 -5.16
C ALA A 3 -14.23 -2.76 -4.32
N GLY A 4 -14.29 -2.64 -3.00
CA GLY A 4 -13.23 -3.06 -2.08
C GLY A 4 -13.62 -2.79 -0.62
N ILE A 5 -12.78 -3.24 0.31
CA ILE A 5 -12.95 -3.06 1.76
C ILE A 5 -11.78 -2.25 2.30
N TYR A 6 -12.06 -1.08 2.88
CA TYR A 6 -11.04 -0.16 3.38
C TYR A 6 -10.58 -0.50 4.80
N THR A 7 -9.28 -0.39 5.06
CA THR A 7 -8.67 -0.41 6.40
C THR A 7 -7.41 0.44 6.46
N HIS A 8 -7.04 0.85 7.67
CA HIS A 8 -5.68 1.35 7.95
C HIS A 8 -4.72 0.17 8.19
N GLY A 9 -3.42 0.46 8.24
CA GLY A 9 -2.41 -0.55 8.59
C GLY A 9 -2.54 -1.15 10.00
N ILE A 10 -3.08 -0.38 10.95
CA ILE A 10 -3.31 -0.83 12.35
C ILE A 10 -4.62 -0.24 12.87
N PRO A 11 -5.79 -0.83 12.54
CA PRO A 11 -7.07 -0.36 13.06
C PRO A 11 -7.18 -0.59 14.57
N TRP A 12 -7.31 0.50 15.33
CA TRP A 12 -7.62 0.46 16.78
C TRP A 12 -6.69 -0.44 17.62
N ASP A 13 -5.38 -0.29 17.43
CA ASP A 13 -4.31 -1.07 18.09
C ASP A 13 -4.27 -2.56 17.71
N MET A 14 -5.07 -3.00 16.73
CA MET A 14 -5.05 -4.37 16.26
C MET A 14 -4.18 -4.50 15.01
N PRO A 15 -3.15 -5.37 14.99
CA PRO A 15 -2.44 -5.69 13.76
C PRO A 15 -3.39 -6.37 12.78
N LEU A 16 -3.13 -6.24 11.47
CA LEU A 16 -3.93 -6.93 10.45
C LEU A 16 -3.86 -8.47 10.55
N SER A 17 -2.91 -9.03 11.32
CA SER A 17 -2.86 -10.45 11.66
C SER A 17 -3.85 -10.87 12.76
N ASN A 18 -4.59 -9.94 13.37
CA ASN A 18 -5.54 -10.26 14.44
C ASN A 18 -6.62 -11.25 13.93
N PRO A 19 -6.84 -12.39 14.62
CA PRO A 19 -7.85 -13.38 14.22
C PRO A 19 -9.26 -12.83 14.02
N ALA A 20 -9.61 -11.72 14.68
CA ALA A 20 -10.89 -11.04 14.50
C ALA A 20 -11.14 -10.58 13.06
N PHE A 21 -10.09 -10.40 12.24
CA PHE A 21 -10.19 -9.98 10.84
C PHE A 21 -10.28 -11.15 9.86
N MET A 22 -10.00 -12.40 10.30
CA MET A 22 -10.04 -13.56 9.41
C MET A 22 -11.40 -13.79 8.72
N PRO A 23 -12.55 -13.62 9.40
CA PRO A 23 -13.85 -13.72 8.72
C PRO A 23 -14.07 -12.62 7.66
N ILE A 24 -13.45 -11.45 7.83
CA ILE A 24 -13.51 -10.37 6.84
C ILE A 24 -12.69 -10.77 5.61
N TYR A 25 -11.49 -11.31 5.79
CA TYR A 25 -10.64 -11.78 4.69
C TYR A 25 -11.26 -12.95 3.93
N GLU A 26 -11.91 -13.88 4.64
CA GLU A 26 -12.66 -14.98 4.02
C GLU A 26 -13.78 -14.46 3.11
N GLU A 27 -14.60 -13.54 3.61
CA GLU A 27 -15.72 -13.00 2.85
C GLU A 27 -15.25 -12.08 1.72
N ALA A 28 -14.17 -11.31 1.93
CA ALA A 28 -13.54 -10.49 0.90
C ALA A 28 -13.06 -11.35 -0.27
N ALA A 29 -12.36 -12.46 0.03
CA ALA A 29 -11.94 -13.43 -0.97
C ALA A 29 -13.14 -14.05 -1.71
N ARG A 30 -14.17 -14.49 -0.97
CA ARG A 30 -15.39 -15.09 -1.54
C ARG A 30 -16.13 -14.14 -2.50
N LEU A 31 -16.15 -12.85 -2.19
CA LEU A 31 -16.81 -11.82 -2.98
C LEU A 31 -15.92 -11.22 -4.06
N GLY A 32 -14.63 -11.57 -4.09
CA GLY A 32 -13.66 -10.94 -4.96
C GLY A 32 -13.48 -9.44 -4.66
N LEU A 33 -13.57 -9.03 -3.40
CA LEU A 33 -13.31 -7.65 -2.99
C LEU A 33 -11.89 -7.52 -2.44
N PRO A 34 -11.03 -6.63 -2.98
CA PRO A 34 -9.73 -6.38 -2.41
C PRO A 34 -9.82 -5.68 -1.06
N ILE A 35 -8.86 -5.97 -0.17
CA ILE A 35 -8.61 -5.18 1.03
C ILE A 35 -7.71 -4.00 0.65
N LEU A 36 -8.21 -2.79 0.85
CA LEU A 36 -7.54 -1.54 0.57
C LEU A 36 -6.87 -1.06 1.86
N ILE A 37 -5.55 -1.20 1.95
CA ILE A 37 -4.76 -0.81 3.12
C ILE A 37 -4.17 0.56 2.85
N HIS A 38 -4.68 1.54 3.57
CA HIS A 38 -4.37 2.94 3.34
C HIS A 38 -3.55 3.53 4.47
N THR A 39 -2.79 4.58 4.14
CA THR A 39 -2.09 5.39 5.12
C THR A 39 -3.05 6.05 6.13
N GLY A 40 -2.47 6.60 7.19
CA GLY A 40 -3.19 7.19 8.31
C GLY A 40 -2.93 6.46 9.62
N SER A 41 -3.16 7.19 10.72
CA SER A 41 -2.97 6.68 12.07
C SER A 41 -4.32 6.48 12.72
N THR A 42 -4.69 5.25 13.10
CA THR A 42 -5.94 4.97 13.84
C THR A 42 -5.72 4.19 15.13
N SER A 43 -4.48 3.81 15.42
CA SER A 43 -4.07 3.21 16.69
C SER A 43 -3.92 4.31 17.76
N PRO A 44 -4.77 4.34 18.80
CA PRO A 44 -4.59 5.27 19.92
C PRO A 44 -3.23 5.11 20.61
N ALA A 45 -2.72 3.88 20.74
CA ALA A 45 -1.41 3.63 21.34
C ALA A 45 -0.28 4.28 20.54
N LEU A 46 -0.26 4.10 19.20
CA LEU A 46 0.75 4.70 18.34
C LEU A 46 0.58 6.21 18.22
N ARG A 47 -0.65 6.72 18.23
CA ARG A 47 -0.90 8.17 18.29
C ARG A 47 -0.28 8.78 19.53
N HIS A 48 -0.53 8.19 20.70
CA HIS A 48 0.04 8.64 21.96
C HIS A 48 1.57 8.57 21.96
N MET A 49 2.15 7.47 21.46
CA MET A 49 3.61 7.35 21.29
C MET A 49 4.20 8.39 20.32
N ALA A 50 3.40 8.83 19.35
CA ALA A 50 3.82 9.78 18.32
C ALA A 50 3.55 11.25 18.70
N GLU A 51 3.04 11.53 19.91
CA GLU A 51 2.77 12.90 20.35
C GLU A 51 4.06 13.74 20.36
N PRO A 52 4.01 14.98 19.84
CA PRO A 52 5.18 15.83 19.79
C PRO A 52 5.56 16.30 21.19
N TYR A 53 6.87 16.36 21.47
CA TYR A 53 7.36 16.93 22.73
C TYR A 53 7.50 18.46 22.61
N PRO A 54 7.01 19.25 23.59
CA PRO A 54 7.18 20.70 23.61
C PRO A 54 8.68 21.06 23.72
N ARG A 55 9.14 21.98 22.87
CA ARG A 55 10.51 22.55 22.93
C ARG A 55 10.47 24.04 23.31
N PRO A 56 11.35 24.50 24.21
CA PRO A 56 11.29 25.86 24.74
C PRO A 56 11.57 27.00 23.73
N ASP A 57 12.21 26.74 22.59
CA ASP A 57 12.94 27.78 21.85
C ASP A 57 12.75 27.87 20.32
N ARG A 58 11.82 27.13 19.69
CA ARG A 58 11.65 27.19 18.22
C ARG A 58 10.28 27.70 17.78
N GLN A 59 10.28 28.72 16.91
CA GLN A 59 9.10 29.33 16.28
C GLN A 59 8.50 28.50 15.13
N GLN A 60 9.12 27.39 14.74
CA GLN A 60 8.58 26.45 13.75
C GLN A 60 8.05 25.20 14.47
N PHE A 61 6.78 25.26 14.85
CA PHE A 61 5.98 24.11 15.28
C PHE A 61 4.90 23.82 14.24
N PRO A 62 4.46 22.56 14.07
CA PRO A 62 4.75 21.38 14.91
C PRO A 62 5.91 20.48 14.40
N GLN A 63 6.40 19.57 15.25
CA GLN A 63 7.26 18.46 14.82
C GLN A 63 6.48 17.61 13.80
N THR A 64 6.97 17.51 12.57
CA THR A 64 6.48 16.48 11.64
C THR A 64 7.00 15.15 12.17
N ASN A 65 6.20 14.46 12.98
CA ASN A 65 6.54 13.10 13.38
C ASN A 65 6.33 12.20 12.15
N PRO A 66 7.36 11.61 11.54
CA PRO A 66 7.17 10.76 10.36
C PRO A 66 6.27 9.54 10.66
N TYR A 67 6.09 9.16 11.93
CA TYR A 67 5.16 8.12 12.36
C TYR A 67 3.69 8.56 12.39
N SER A 68 3.39 9.87 12.43
CA SER A 68 2.00 10.35 12.41
C SER A 68 1.36 10.20 11.02
N GLY A 69 2.17 10.17 9.97
CA GLY A 69 1.74 10.03 8.59
C GLY A 69 1.23 8.64 8.21
N GLY A 70 1.39 7.61 9.07
CA GLY A 70 0.79 6.28 8.86
C GLY A 70 1.59 5.29 8.01
N LEU A 71 2.63 5.72 7.28
CA LEU A 71 3.49 4.85 6.45
C LEU A 71 3.98 3.61 7.21
N ASN A 72 4.53 3.81 8.42
CA ASN A 72 5.05 2.70 9.24
C ASN A 72 3.94 1.74 9.70
N GLN A 73 2.71 2.24 9.89
CA GLN A 73 1.58 1.41 10.28
C GLN A 73 1.14 0.50 9.15
N VAL A 74 1.10 1.04 7.91
CA VAL A 74 0.80 0.27 6.70
C VAL A 74 1.84 -0.82 6.48
N ILE A 75 3.13 -0.48 6.52
CA ILE A 75 4.22 -1.45 6.35
C ILE A 75 4.16 -2.54 7.43
N TYR A 76 3.95 -2.16 8.69
CA TYR A 76 3.81 -3.13 9.79
C TYR A 76 2.59 -4.03 9.60
N GLY A 77 1.43 -3.46 9.27
CA GLY A 77 0.20 -4.19 9.02
C GLY A 77 0.33 -5.19 7.88
N PHE A 78 0.90 -4.75 6.76
CA PHE A 78 1.20 -5.60 5.60
C PHE A 78 2.12 -6.76 5.99
N TRP A 79 3.23 -6.48 6.67
CA TRP A 79 4.16 -7.53 7.11
C TRP A 79 3.47 -8.56 8.02
N GLN A 80 2.71 -8.09 9.01
CA GLN A 80 1.96 -8.96 9.93
C GLN A 80 0.96 -9.84 9.17
N LEU A 81 0.23 -9.29 8.20
CA LEU A 81 -0.75 -10.04 7.42
C LEU A 81 -0.06 -11.10 6.53
N MET A 82 1.09 -10.79 5.95
CA MET A 82 1.90 -11.77 5.20
C MET A 82 2.40 -12.93 6.07
N ASP A 83 2.64 -12.68 7.36
CA ASP A 83 3.07 -13.71 8.33
C ASP A 83 1.89 -14.44 9.01
N SER A 84 0.65 -14.04 8.72
CA SER A 84 -0.55 -14.53 9.44
C SER A 84 -1.14 -15.84 8.91
N GLY A 85 -0.73 -16.29 7.71
CA GLY A 85 -1.35 -17.42 7.01
C GLY A 85 -2.61 -17.06 6.22
N ALA A 86 -3.06 -15.80 6.24
CA ALA A 86 -4.30 -15.37 5.56
C ALA A 86 -4.23 -15.56 4.04
N MET A 87 -3.12 -15.17 3.41
CA MET A 87 -2.93 -15.29 1.95
C MET A 87 -2.88 -16.74 1.47
N GLU A 88 -2.46 -17.65 2.34
CA GLU A 88 -2.44 -19.09 2.10
C GLU A 88 -3.81 -19.73 2.30
N ARG A 89 -4.53 -19.29 3.33
CA ARG A 89 -5.86 -19.81 3.65
C ARG A 89 -6.91 -19.34 2.65
N PHE A 90 -6.78 -18.13 2.13
CA PHE A 90 -7.72 -17.50 1.21
C PHE A 90 -7.03 -17.19 -0.13
N PRO A 91 -7.05 -18.15 -1.09
CA PRO A 91 -6.31 -18.01 -2.33
C PRO A 91 -6.79 -16.83 -3.20
N ASP A 92 -8.04 -16.42 -3.07
CA ASP A 92 -8.61 -15.30 -3.83
C ASP A 92 -8.55 -13.95 -3.08
N LEU A 93 -7.94 -13.92 -1.88
CA LEU A 93 -7.75 -12.68 -1.14
C LEU A 93 -6.78 -11.76 -1.88
N ARG A 94 -7.19 -10.52 -2.11
CA ARG A 94 -6.38 -9.49 -2.74
C ARG A 94 -6.16 -8.30 -1.83
N LEU A 95 -5.01 -7.66 -1.99
CA LEU A 95 -4.56 -6.51 -1.22
C LEU A 95 -4.16 -5.39 -2.17
N VAL A 96 -4.55 -4.16 -1.86
CA VAL A 96 -4.06 -2.96 -2.51
C VAL A 96 -3.55 -2.01 -1.44
N ILE A 97 -2.26 -1.68 -1.49
CA ILE A 97 -1.60 -0.79 -0.55
C ILE A 97 -1.60 0.61 -1.15
N LEU A 98 -2.09 1.60 -0.41
CA LEU A 98 -2.43 2.92 -0.92
C LEU A 98 -1.74 4.05 -0.15
N GLU A 99 -1.34 5.09 -0.88
CA GLU A 99 -0.88 6.41 -0.40
C GLU A 99 0.39 6.37 0.47
N ILE A 100 1.31 5.44 0.21
CA ILE A 100 2.62 5.39 0.87
C ILE A 100 3.80 5.24 -0.09
N GLY A 101 3.58 5.47 -1.38
CA GLY A 101 4.55 5.19 -2.46
C GLY A 101 4.95 3.71 -2.54
N CYS A 102 5.97 3.42 -3.35
CA CYS A 102 6.44 2.05 -3.59
C CYS A 102 7.93 1.78 -3.30
N ASP A 103 8.72 2.81 -2.96
CA ASP A 103 10.17 2.69 -2.70
C ASP A 103 10.53 1.68 -1.59
N TRP A 104 9.61 1.45 -0.65
CA TRP A 104 9.77 0.48 0.44
C TRP A 104 9.65 -0.97 -0.02
N ALA A 105 8.96 -1.23 -1.14
CA ALA A 105 8.55 -2.57 -1.56
C ALA A 105 9.73 -3.52 -1.80
N PRO A 106 10.82 -3.14 -2.49
CA PRO A 106 11.98 -4.03 -2.69
C PRO A 106 12.59 -4.55 -1.39
N TRP A 107 12.65 -3.71 -0.36
CA TRP A 107 13.20 -4.12 0.94
C TRP A 107 12.25 -5.06 1.70
N ILE A 108 10.96 -4.73 1.74
CA ILE A 108 9.96 -5.54 2.44
C ILE A 108 9.77 -6.90 1.77
N VAL A 109 9.60 -6.95 0.44
CA VAL A 109 9.45 -8.21 -0.32
C VAL A 109 10.65 -9.13 -0.10
N LYS A 110 11.87 -8.58 -0.16
CA LYS A 110 13.10 -9.33 0.14
C LYS A 110 13.05 -9.97 1.52
N GLY A 111 12.58 -9.25 2.54
CA GLY A 111 12.45 -9.76 3.90
C GLY A 111 11.40 -10.88 4.03
N LEU A 112 10.26 -10.71 3.36
CA LEU A 112 9.13 -11.62 3.40
C LEU A 112 9.35 -12.94 2.66
N ARG A 113 10.26 -13.00 1.67
CA ARG A 113 10.59 -14.25 0.95
C ARG A 113 10.93 -15.40 1.89
N SER A 114 11.73 -15.14 2.93
CA SER A 114 12.09 -16.17 3.91
C SER A 114 10.90 -16.69 4.72
N ARG A 115 9.96 -15.82 5.07
CA ARG A 115 8.80 -16.15 5.91
C ARG A 115 7.68 -16.83 5.14
N THR A 116 7.43 -16.33 3.93
CA THR A 116 6.42 -16.86 3.01
C THR A 116 6.92 -18.04 2.18
N LYS A 117 8.17 -18.48 2.37
CA LYS A 117 8.83 -19.51 1.54
C LYS A 117 8.78 -19.16 0.03
N ASN A 118 9.08 -17.90 -0.28
CA ASN A 118 9.04 -17.26 -1.61
C ASN A 118 7.64 -17.09 -2.22
N ARG A 119 6.56 -17.47 -1.53
CA ARG A 119 5.21 -17.30 -2.08
C ARG A 119 4.82 -15.84 -2.31
N ILE A 120 5.44 -14.89 -1.61
CA ILE A 120 5.24 -13.45 -1.87
C ILE A 120 5.49 -13.08 -3.34
N ASP A 121 6.45 -13.73 -4.01
CA ASP A 121 6.76 -13.47 -5.42
C ASP A 121 5.63 -13.94 -6.36
N GLU A 122 4.86 -14.96 -5.95
CA GLU A 122 3.68 -15.45 -6.69
C GLU A 122 2.48 -14.51 -6.50
N TRP A 123 2.42 -13.79 -5.38
CA TRP A 123 1.27 -12.97 -5.02
C TRP A 123 1.44 -11.53 -5.50
N LEU A 124 2.67 -11.07 -5.64
CA LEU A 124 2.97 -9.73 -6.11
C LEU A 124 2.51 -9.58 -7.56
N GLY A 125 1.64 -8.60 -7.81
CA GLY A 125 1.05 -8.34 -9.13
C GLY A 125 -0.11 -9.24 -9.49
N ASP A 126 -0.31 -10.39 -8.85
CA ASP A 126 -1.51 -11.22 -9.01
C ASP A 126 -2.60 -10.89 -7.97
N ARG A 127 -2.16 -10.77 -6.71
CA ARG A 127 -3.03 -10.57 -5.54
C ARG A 127 -2.63 -9.40 -4.67
N ILE A 128 -1.43 -8.87 -4.85
CA ILE A 128 -0.90 -7.75 -4.06
C ILE A 128 -0.49 -6.65 -5.02
N PHE A 129 -1.07 -5.47 -4.82
CA PHE A 129 -0.81 -4.27 -5.61
C PHE A 129 -0.39 -3.12 -4.69
N VAL A 130 0.50 -2.26 -5.18
CA VAL A 130 1.05 -1.14 -4.39
C VAL A 130 0.91 0.14 -5.21
N SER A 131 0.34 1.17 -4.61
CA SER A 131 0.28 2.49 -5.21
C SER A 131 1.68 3.12 -5.27
N CYS A 132 2.12 3.50 -6.44
CA CYS A 132 3.27 4.36 -6.61
C CYS A 132 2.86 5.83 -6.78
N ALA A 133 3.76 6.72 -6.37
CA ALA A 133 3.72 8.15 -6.67
C ALA A 133 4.62 8.45 -7.87
N VAL A 134 4.34 9.54 -8.59
CA VAL A 134 5.22 10.06 -9.65
C VAL A 134 6.61 10.34 -9.12
N GLY A 135 6.77 10.68 -7.83
CA GLY A 135 8.07 10.97 -7.22
C GLY A 135 8.93 9.75 -6.84
N ASP A 136 8.40 8.53 -6.89
CA ASP A 136 9.11 7.32 -6.45
C ASP A 136 10.27 6.96 -7.41
N ASP A 137 11.25 6.19 -6.93
CA ASP A 137 12.30 5.60 -7.77
C ASP A 137 11.77 4.36 -8.51
N LEU A 138 10.84 4.60 -9.44
CA LEU A 138 10.15 3.55 -10.20
C LEU A 138 11.11 2.67 -10.98
N SER A 139 12.17 3.26 -11.57
CA SER A 139 13.21 2.50 -12.27
C SER A 139 13.88 1.47 -11.36
N TYR A 140 14.25 1.85 -10.14
CA TYR A 140 14.79 0.92 -9.14
C TYR A 140 13.80 -0.16 -8.70
N VAL A 141 12.54 0.24 -8.43
CA VAL A 141 11.50 -0.70 -7.99
C VAL A 141 11.21 -1.74 -9.07
N ILE A 142 11.07 -1.31 -10.32
CA ILE A 142 10.80 -2.15 -11.49
C ILE A 142 11.97 -3.08 -11.78
N ASP A 143 13.23 -2.62 -11.70
CA ASP A 143 14.42 -3.48 -11.85
C ASP A 143 14.41 -4.66 -10.87
N ARG A 144 13.87 -4.46 -9.66
CA ARG A 144 13.90 -5.47 -8.59
C ARG A 144 12.69 -6.38 -8.52
N LEU A 145 11.52 -5.88 -8.91
CA LEU A 145 10.25 -6.56 -8.67
C LEU A 145 9.35 -6.65 -9.91
N GLY A 146 9.71 -6.02 -11.03
CA GLY A 146 8.84 -5.85 -12.19
C GLY A 146 7.81 -4.74 -12.00
N ASP A 147 6.92 -4.57 -12.98
CA ASP A 147 5.90 -3.50 -13.00
C ASP A 147 4.45 -4.01 -12.84
N ASP A 148 4.23 -5.32 -12.78
CA ASP A 148 2.89 -5.94 -12.79
C ASP A 148 2.06 -5.72 -11.52
N PHE A 149 2.65 -5.13 -10.47
CA PHE A 149 2.00 -4.86 -9.18
C PHE A 149 1.78 -3.38 -8.90
N LEU A 150 2.35 -2.51 -9.74
CA LEU A 150 2.26 -1.08 -9.55
C LEU A 150 0.89 -0.58 -10.01
N VAL A 151 0.23 0.17 -9.14
CA VAL A 151 -0.97 0.95 -9.45
C VAL A 151 -0.70 2.40 -9.06
N THR A 152 -1.59 3.33 -9.38
CA THR A 152 -1.45 4.72 -8.91
C THR A 152 -2.82 5.37 -8.69
N ALA A 153 -2.83 6.52 -8.02
CA ALA A 153 -4.02 7.31 -7.76
C ALA A 153 -3.63 8.79 -7.62
N SER A 154 -4.51 9.69 -8.04
CA SER A 154 -4.24 11.14 -8.01
C SER A 154 -4.34 11.75 -6.61
N ASP A 155 -4.88 10.99 -5.66
CA ASP A 155 -5.18 11.44 -4.30
C ASP A 155 -6.04 12.72 -4.23
N TYR A 156 -6.89 12.91 -5.25
CA TYR A 156 -7.82 14.03 -5.29
C TYR A 156 -8.87 13.91 -4.16
N PRO A 157 -9.19 14.97 -3.40
CA PRO A 157 -8.80 16.37 -3.58
C PRO A 157 -7.77 16.87 -2.56
N HIS A 158 -6.81 16.04 -2.11
CA HIS A 158 -5.90 16.39 -1.01
C HIS A 158 -5.16 17.72 -1.23
N GLY A 159 -4.79 18.36 -0.13
CA GLY A 159 -4.06 19.63 -0.12
C GLY A 159 -2.56 19.47 0.11
N ASP A 160 -2.08 18.23 0.13
CA ASP A 160 -0.69 17.88 0.44
C ASP A 160 0.08 17.43 -0.82
N ALA A 161 1.30 16.94 -0.60
CA ALA A 161 2.24 16.59 -1.66
C ALA A 161 1.93 15.27 -2.36
N PHE A 162 0.99 14.46 -1.87
CA PHE A 162 0.58 13.21 -2.53
C PHE A 162 -0.44 13.43 -3.64
N ARG A 163 -1.02 14.63 -3.73
CA ARG A 163 -1.94 14.97 -4.82
C ARG A 163 -1.22 15.11 -6.16
N GLU A 164 -1.66 14.30 -7.12
CA GLU A 164 -1.10 14.22 -8.48
C GLU A 164 -2.23 14.32 -9.52
N ASP A 165 -2.68 15.53 -9.85
CA ASP A 165 -3.82 15.73 -10.78
C ASP A 165 -3.51 15.30 -12.23
N HIS A 166 -2.23 15.22 -12.61
CA HIS A 166 -1.76 15.01 -13.98
C HIS A 166 -0.95 13.71 -14.16
N LEU A 167 -1.29 12.66 -13.41
CA LEU A 167 -0.56 11.38 -13.35
C LEU A 167 0.00 10.88 -14.69
N ALA A 168 -0.86 10.74 -15.71
CA ALA A 168 -0.45 10.16 -16.99
C ALA A 168 0.63 11.00 -17.69
N GLU A 169 0.47 12.32 -17.69
CA GLU A 169 1.44 13.23 -18.31
C GLU A 169 2.75 13.29 -17.51
N GLU A 170 2.66 13.26 -16.18
CA GLU A 170 3.85 13.31 -15.33
C GLU A 170 4.66 12.01 -15.43
N LEU A 171 4.00 10.84 -15.44
CA LEU A 171 4.65 9.54 -15.64
C LEU A 171 5.37 9.47 -17.00
N ASP A 172 4.73 9.99 -18.06
CA ASP A 172 5.35 10.08 -19.40
C ASP A 172 6.53 11.06 -19.40
N ARG A 173 6.38 12.22 -18.76
CA ARG A 173 7.42 13.27 -18.70
C ARG A 173 8.68 12.87 -17.95
N ARG A 174 8.62 11.86 -17.06
CA ARG A 174 9.83 11.31 -16.42
C ARG A 174 10.83 10.77 -17.44
N GLY A 175 10.33 10.19 -18.54
CA GLY A 175 11.15 9.65 -19.64
C GLY A 175 11.95 8.39 -19.31
N ASP A 176 11.83 7.84 -18.10
CA ASP A 176 12.50 6.60 -17.67
C ASP A 176 11.60 5.36 -17.74
N LEU A 177 10.32 5.53 -18.12
CA LEU A 177 9.33 4.46 -18.24
C LEU A 177 8.92 4.23 -19.70
N GLY A 178 8.73 2.97 -20.08
CA GLY A 178 8.12 2.62 -21.37
C GLY A 178 6.60 2.80 -21.36
N ALA A 179 6.00 3.07 -22.53
CA ALA A 179 4.56 3.25 -22.67
C ALA A 179 3.73 2.04 -22.15
N ALA A 180 4.24 0.82 -22.30
CA ALA A 180 3.57 -0.38 -21.78
C ALA A 180 3.55 -0.42 -20.24
N THR A 181 4.62 0.02 -19.58
CA THR A 181 4.68 0.13 -18.12
C THR A 181 3.71 1.20 -17.62
N ILE A 182 3.65 2.35 -18.29
CA ILE A 182 2.71 3.43 -17.97
C ILE A 182 1.25 2.93 -18.10
N ASP A 183 0.92 2.23 -19.18
CA ASP A 183 -0.42 1.64 -19.37
C ASP A 183 -0.76 0.58 -18.30
N LYS A 184 0.22 -0.22 -17.88
CA LYS A 184 0.02 -1.15 -16.76
C LYS A 184 -0.34 -0.43 -15.46
N ILE A 185 0.43 0.61 -15.12
CA ILE A 185 0.24 1.40 -13.89
C ILE A 185 -1.13 2.09 -13.87
N LEU A 186 -1.52 2.68 -15.00
CA LEU A 186 -2.75 3.48 -15.12
C LEU A 186 -4.01 2.65 -15.38
N THR A 187 -3.90 1.51 -16.05
CA THR A 187 -5.05 0.78 -16.60
C THR A 187 -5.04 -0.70 -16.21
N VAL A 188 -4.05 -1.46 -16.67
CA VAL A 188 -4.10 -2.94 -16.62
C VAL A 188 -4.05 -3.46 -15.18
N ASN A 189 -3.12 -2.97 -14.36
CA ASN A 189 -2.98 -3.42 -12.98
C ASN A 189 -4.16 -2.99 -12.10
N PRO A 190 -4.68 -1.74 -12.19
CA PRO A 190 -5.93 -1.38 -11.51
C PRO A 190 -7.12 -2.27 -11.89
N GLN A 191 -7.31 -2.59 -13.17
CA GLN A 191 -8.38 -3.52 -13.60
C GLN A 191 -8.24 -4.90 -12.93
N ARG A 192 -7.02 -5.43 -12.86
CA ARG A 192 -6.71 -6.69 -12.17
C ARG A 192 -6.92 -6.60 -10.66
N ALA A 193 -6.50 -5.51 -10.03
CA ALA A 193 -6.64 -5.28 -8.59
C ALA A 193 -8.11 -5.24 -8.14
N PHE A 194 -8.97 -4.61 -8.93
CA PHE A 194 -10.39 -4.40 -8.61
C PHE A 194 -11.35 -5.35 -9.33
N SER A 195 -10.86 -6.30 -10.13
CA SER A 195 -11.69 -7.17 -10.99
C SER A 195 -12.70 -6.41 -11.86
N VAL A 196 -12.31 -5.23 -12.35
CA VAL A 196 -13.13 -4.49 -13.30
C VAL A 196 -12.82 -5.09 -14.67
N LEU A 197 -13.81 -5.72 -15.31
CA LEU A 197 -13.69 -6.26 -16.66
C LEU A 197 -13.22 -5.14 -17.60
N GLY A 198 -12.15 -5.40 -18.36
CA GLY A 198 -11.78 -4.61 -19.52
C GLY A 198 -12.74 -4.82 -20.69
#